data_AF-A0A6I6S1G1-F1
#
_entry.id   AF-A0A6I6S1G1-F1
#
_cell.length_a   1.000
_cell.length_b   1.000
_cell.length_c   1.000
_cell.angle_alpha   90.00
_cell.angle_beta   90.00
_cell.angle_gamma   90.00
#
_symmetry.space_group_name_H-M   'P 1'
#
loop_
_entity.id
_entity.type
_entity.pdbx_description
1 polymer ?
#
loop_
_entity_poly.entity_id
_entity_poly.type
_entity_poly.pdbx_seq_one_letter_code
_entity_poly.pdbx_strand_id
1 'polypeptide(L)'
;MGGREELLDLASAEMSRRIVPRRDPTEADWRDWPAELAHAIRREFRAVPGFAARALTGGHKAAGHDAVERGVVTAFTLGGLPPERARQRWYVFATAVLGRLAAEESGRFPADPPMDFNAMLEVLLANVQAEDRQSQ
;
A
#
# COMPACT_ATOMS: atom_id res chain seq x y z
N MET A 1 1.32 28.31 -16.04
CA MET A 1 1.94 27.44 -15.02
C MET A 1 0.94 26.31 -14.77
N GLY A 2 1.26 25.05 -15.09
CA GLY A 2 0.29 23.94 -14.97
C GLY A 2 0.79 22.59 -15.51
N GLY A 3 1.65 22.58 -16.53
CA GLY A 3 1.98 21.33 -17.24
C GLY A 3 2.67 20.24 -16.39
N ARG A 4 3.47 20.60 -15.37
CA ARG A 4 4.17 19.59 -14.56
C ARG A 4 3.25 18.90 -13.56
N GLU A 5 2.39 19.64 -12.86
CA GLU A 5 1.42 19.05 -11.92
C GLU A 5 0.36 18.25 -12.66
N GLU A 6 -0.14 18.76 -13.77
CA GLU A 6 -1.15 18.08 -14.60
C GLU A 6 -0.62 16.79 -15.24
N LEU A 7 0.65 16.76 -15.70
CA LEU A 7 1.32 15.53 -16.14
C LEU A 7 1.50 14.53 -14.99
N LEU A 8 1.72 15.01 -13.77
CA LEU A 8 1.90 14.15 -12.60
C LEU A 8 0.56 13.56 -12.13
N ASP A 9 -0.52 14.34 -12.18
CA ASP A 9 -1.87 13.85 -11.90
C ASP A 9 -2.29 12.79 -12.93
N LEU A 10 -1.95 13.00 -14.20
CA LEU A 10 -2.17 12.00 -15.26
C LEU A 10 -1.34 10.73 -15.01
N ALA A 11 -0.07 10.87 -14.63
CA ALA A 11 0.78 9.73 -14.29
C ALA A 11 0.25 8.98 -13.06
N SER A 12 -0.26 9.70 -12.06
CA SER A 12 -0.87 9.17 -10.85
C SER A 12 -2.17 8.41 -11.14
N ALA A 13 -3.03 8.97 -12.00
CA ALA A 13 -4.26 8.32 -12.47
C ALA A 13 -3.98 7.04 -13.27
N GLU A 14 -2.99 7.08 -14.16
CA GLU A 14 -2.57 5.92 -14.94
C GLU A 14 -1.92 4.85 -14.07
N MET A 15 -1.08 5.24 -13.10
CA MET A 15 -0.51 4.30 -12.12
C MET A 15 -1.60 3.63 -11.30
N SER A 16 -2.61 4.38 -10.83
CA SER A 16 -3.74 3.79 -10.12
C SER A 16 -4.50 2.74 -10.94
N ARG A 17 -4.68 2.95 -12.25
CA ARG A 17 -5.29 1.94 -13.13
C ARG A 17 -4.46 0.66 -13.26
N ARG A 18 -3.14 0.76 -13.09
CA ARG A 18 -2.21 -0.38 -13.22
C ARG A 18 -1.99 -1.13 -11.92
N ILE A 19 -2.07 -0.45 -10.77
CA ILE A 19 -1.82 -1.05 -9.47
C ILE A 19 -3.05 -1.65 -8.83
N VAL A 20 -4.26 -1.11 -9.09
CA VAL A 20 -5.50 -1.62 -8.50
C VAL A 20 -5.80 -3.00 -9.12
N PRO A 21 -5.86 -4.08 -8.32
CA PRO A 21 -6.32 -5.37 -8.82
C PRO A 21 -7.71 -5.24 -9.45
N ARG A 22 -7.93 -5.91 -10.59
CA ARG A 22 -9.19 -5.80 -11.35
C ARG A 22 -10.37 -6.55 -10.72
N ARG A 23 -10.08 -7.38 -9.72
CA ARG A 23 -11.06 -8.15 -8.94
C ARG A 23 -11.25 -7.48 -7.61
N ASP A 24 -12.46 -7.58 -7.05
CA ASP A 24 -12.68 -7.24 -5.65
C ASP A 24 -12.13 -8.36 -4.74
N PRO A 25 -11.69 -8.04 -3.51
CA PRO A 25 -11.29 -9.04 -2.54
C PRO A 25 -12.50 -9.86 -2.07
N THR A 26 -12.22 -11.11 -1.71
CA THR A 26 -13.16 -12.10 -1.18
C THR A 26 -12.61 -12.67 0.13
N GLU A 27 -13.43 -13.39 0.89
CA GLU A 27 -12.97 -14.07 2.11
C GLU A 27 -11.87 -15.10 1.84
N ALA A 28 -11.83 -15.69 0.63
CA ALA A 28 -10.85 -16.70 0.27
C ALA A 28 -9.47 -16.11 -0.08
N ASP A 29 -9.41 -14.86 -0.52
CA ASP A 29 -8.21 -14.23 -1.08
C ASP A 29 -7.89 -12.86 -0.44
N TRP A 30 -8.51 -12.56 0.71
CA TRP A 30 -8.37 -11.27 1.39
C TRP A 30 -6.92 -10.92 1.70
N ARG A 31 -6.07 -11.91 1.93
CA ARG A 31 -4.64 -11.71 2.18
C ARG A 31 -3.84 -11.50 0.89
N ASP A 32 -4.22 -12.21 -0.16
CA ASP A 32 -3.53 -12.16 -1.45
C ASP A 32 -3.79 -10.85 -2.17
N TRP A 33 -5.00 -10.29 -2.05
CA TRP A 33 -5.37 -9.03 -2.69
C TRP A 33 -4.44 -7.85 -2.31
N PRO A 34 -4.20 -7.52 -1.02
CA PRO A 34 -3.27 -6.45 -0.64
C PRO A 34 -1.82 -6.81 -0.94
N ALA A 35 -1.44 -8.10 -0.93
CA ALA A 35 -0.11 -8.53 -1.36
C ALA A 35 0.11 -8.21 -2.85
N GLU A 36 -0.84 -8.59 -3.72
CA GLU A 36 -0.83 -8.28 -5.16
C GLU A 36 -0.74 -6.77 -5.40
N LEU A 37 -1.52 -5.98 -4.68
CA LEU A 37 -1.44 -4.53 -4.73
C LEU A 37 -0.04 -4.01 -4.39
N ALA A 38 0.57 -4.46 -3.28
CA ALA A 38 1.91 -4.02 -2.89
C ALA A 38 2.98 -4.39 -3.92
N HIS A 39 2.88 -5.58 -4.51
CA HIS A 39 3.76 -5.99 -5.61
C HIS A 39 3.55 -5.12 -6.86
N ALA A 40 2.31 -4.79 -7.19
CA ALA A 40 2.01 -3.89 -8.29
C ALA A 40 2.56 -2.49 -8.04
N ILE A 41 2.37 -1.91 -6.84
CA ILE A 41 2.96 -0.63 -6.44
C ILE A 41 4.48 -0.68 -6.60
N ARG A 42 5.15 -1.69 -6.03
CA ARG A 42 6.61 -1.85 -6.13
C ARG A 42 7.08 -1.91 -7.58
N ARG A 43 6.39 -2.65 -8.44
CA ARG A 43 6.74 -2.78 -9.87
C ARG A 43 6.57 -1.45 -10.61
N GLU A 44 5.42 -0.82 -10.49
CA GLU A 44 5.10 0.41 -11.22
C GLU A 44 5.94 1.59 -10.72
N PHE A 45 6.17 1.72 -9.40
CA PHE A 45 6.91 2.85 -8.84
C PHE A 45 8.41 2.78 -9.15
N ARG A 46 8.98 1.57 -9.28
CA ARG A 46 10.35 1.39 -9.77
C ARG A 46 10.56 1.92 -11.20
N ALA A 47 9.51 2.01 -12.01
CA ALA A 47 9.61 2.57 -13.35
C ALA A 47 9.71 4.11 -13.35
N VAL A 48 9.44 4.77 -12.21
CA VAL A 48 9.40 6.24 -12.10
C VAL A 48 10.21 6.70 -10.88
N PRO A 49 11.51 7.03 -11.06
CA PRO A 49 12.37 7.41 -9.94
C PRO A 49 11.84 8.59 -9.10
N GLY A 50 11.80 8.39 -7.78
CA GLY A 50 11.39 9.41 -6.81
C GLY A 50 9.87 9.56 -6.72
N PHE A 51 9.09 8.63 -7.28
CA PHE A 51 7.64 8.64 -7.18
C PHE A 51 7.20 8.14 -5.79
N ALA A 52 7.89 7.15 -5.21
CA ALA A 52 7.54 6.61 -3.89
C ALA A 52 7.65 7.67 -2.79
N ALA A 53 8.78 8.38 -2.72
CA ALA A 53 8.99 9.45 -1.75
C ALA A 53 7.94 10.58 -1.89
N ARG A 54 7.50 10.87 -3.12
CA ARG A 54 6.46 11.88 -3.38
C ARG A 54 5.07 11.41 -2.99
N ALA A 55 4.73 10.14 -3.25
CA ALA A 55 3.46 9.56 -2.83
C ALA A 55 3.30 9.54 -1.30
N LEU A 56 4.41 9.40 -0.56
CA LEU A 56 4.46 9.55 0.91
C LEU A 56 4.17 10.97 1.38
N THR A 57 4.72 11.98 0.70
CA THR A 57 4.69 13.38 1.15
C THR A 57 3.56 14.21 0.53
N GLY A 58 2.88 13.67 -0.49
CA GLY A 58 1.88 14.39 -1.27
C GLY A 58 0.58 14.59 -0.49
N GLY A 59 0.21 15.86 -0.25
CA GLY A 59 -1.07 16.22 0.39
C GLY A 59 -2.30 16.01 -0.48
N HIS A 60 -2.14 15.69 -1.77
CA HIS A 60 -3.24 15.33 -2.66
C HIS A 60 -3.33 13.82 -2.79
N LYS A 61 -4.51 13.28 -2.46
CA LYS A 61 -4.86 11.89 -2.77
C LYS A 61 -4.72 11.70 -4.28
N ALA A 62 -3.72 10.93 -4.68
CA ALA A 62 -3.55 10.44 -6.05
C ALA A 62 -4.92 9.99 -6.62
N ALA A 63 -5.22 10.34 -7.88
CA ALA A 63 -6.42 9.84 -8.54
C ALA A 63 -6.43 8.30 -8.45
N GLY A 64 -7.45 7.71 -7.83
CA GLY A 64 -7.54 6.26 -7.57
C GLY A 64 -7.12 5.81 -6.16
N HIS A 65 -6.56 6.69 -5.34
CA HIS A 65 -6.29 6.43 -3.92
C HIS A 65 -7.53 5.90 -3.20
N ASP A 66 -8.70 6.49 -3.45
CA ASP A 66 -9.92 6.04 -2.77
C ASP A 66 -10.37 4.64 -3.22
N ALA A 67 -10.07 4.22 -4.46
CA ALA A 67 -10.36 2.87 -4.92
C ALA A 67 -9.39 1.86 -4.27
N VAL A 68 -8.10 2.23 -4.18
CA VAL A 68 -7.08 1.44 -3.47
C VAL A 68 -7.43 1.31 -1.99
N GLU A 69 -7.71 2.44 -1.31
CA GLU A 69 -8.10 2.48 0.10
C GLU A 69 -9.33 1.60 0.35
N ARG A 70 -10.39 1.74 -0.46
CA ARG A 70 -11.58 0.90 -0.34
C ARG A 70 -11.26 -0.59 -0.50
N GLY A 71 -10.51 -0.97 -1.53
CA GLY A 71 -10.16 -2.38 -1.78
C GLY A 71 -9.37 -3.00 -0.63
N VAL A 72 -8.35 -2.30 -0.12
CA VAL A 72 -7.57 -2.80 1.03
C VAL A 72 -8.38 -2.85 2.31
N VAL A 73 -9.20 -1.83 2.58
CA VAL A 73 -10.07 -1.81 3.77
C VAL A 73 -11.08 -2.97 3.71
N THR A 74 -11.69 -3.22 2.55
CA THR A 74 -12.57 -4.38 2.36
C THR A 74 -11.81 -5.68 2.58
N ALA A 75 -10.61 -5.84 2.01
CA ALA A 75 -9.79 -7.03 2.21
C ALA A 75 -9.47 -7.27 3.69
N PHE A 76 -9.01 -6.25 4.41
CA PHE A 76 -8.76 -6.37 5.86
C PHE A 76 -10.02 -6.66 6.68
N THR A 77 -11.18 -6.14 6.25
CA THR A 77 -12.46 -6.42 6.89
C THR A 77 -12.88 -7.89 6.69
N LEU A 78 -12.69 -8.43 5.48
CA LEU A 78 -12.90 -9.85 5.17
C LEU A 78 -11.92 -10.75 5.94
N GLY A 79 -10.73 -10.26 6.26
CA GLY A 79 -9.78 -10.89 7.17
C GLY A 79 -10.15 -10.83 8.66
N GLY A 80 -11.29 -10.23 9.01
CA GLY A 80 -11.83 -10.18 10.37
C GLY A 80 -11.53 -8.91 11.17
N LEU A 81 -10.93 -7.88 10.57
CA LEU A 81 -10.78 -6.59 11.26
C LEU A 81 -12.08 -5.77 11.23
N PRO A 82 -12.46 -5.11 12.34
CA PRO A 82 -13.50 -4.08 12.30
C PRO A 82 -13.15 -2.95 11.32
N PRO A 83 -14.11 -2.33 10.62
CA PRO A 83 -13.86 -1.33 9.58
C PRO A 83 -12.92 -0.18 10.00
N GLU A 84 -13.06 0.31 11.24
CA GLU A 84 -12.23 1.39 11.78
C GLU A 84 -10.77 0.94 11.92
N ARG A 85 -10.55 -0.29 12.42
CA ARG A 85 -9.22 -0.90 12.52
C ARG A 85 -8.65 -1.28 11.16
N ALA A 86 -9.48 -1.75 10.23
CA ALA A 86 -9.08 -2.02 8.86
C ALA A 86 -8.55 -0.75 8.17
N ARG A 87 -9.20 0.40 8.39
CA ARG A 87 -8.72 1.68 7.88
C ARG A 87 -7.40 2.13 8.48
N GLN A 88 -7.22 1.97 9.80
CA GLN A 88 -5.92 2.25 10.43
C GLN A 88 -4.83 1.32 9.92
N ARG A 89 -5.16 0.03 9.72
CA ARG A 89 -4.24 -0.97 9.14
C ARG A 89 -3.84 -0.59 7.72
N TRP A 90 -4.74 -0.03 6.92
CA TRP A 90 -4.42 0.53 5.61
C TRP A 90 -3.35 1.63 5.68
N TYR A 91 -3.46 2.60 6.59
CA TYR A 91 -2.45 3.66 6.70
C TYR A 91 -1.07 3.13 7.09
N VAL A 92 -1.02 2.15 8.02
CA VAL A 92 0.24 1.47 8.39
C VAL A 92 0.82 0.73 7.18
N PHE A 93 -0.02 -0.05 6.49
CA PHE A 93 0.37 -0.80 5.30
C PHE A 93 0.93 0.10 4.20
N ALA A 94 0.18 1.14 3.82
CA ALA A 94 0.58 2.08 2.77
C ALA A 94 1.88 2.81 3.13
N THR A 95 2.00 3.29 4.37
CA THR A 95 3.21 4.00 4.85
C THR A 95 4.42 3.08 4.82
N ALA A 96 4.29 1.84 5.29
CA ALA A 96 5.38 0.87 5.30
C ALA A 96 5.82 0.48 3.88
N VAL A 97 4.87 0.20 2.98
CA VAL A 97 5.16 -0.12 1.57
C VAL A 97 5.87 1.04 0.90
N LEU A 98 5.32 2.26 0.96
CA LEU A 98 5.92 3.42 0.32
C LEU A 98 7.27 3.79 0.95
N GLY A 99 7.40 3.71 2.28
CA GLY A 99 8.63 4.00 3.00
C GLY A 99 9.75 3.05 2.60
N ARG A 100 9.42 1.76 2.47
CA ARG A 100 10.35 0.75 2.00
C ARG A 100 10.79 0.98 0.56
N LEU A 101 9.91 1.49 -0.31
CA LEU A 101 10.24 1.85 -1.69
C LEU A 101 11.11 3.11 -1.78
N ALA A 102 10.83 4.14 -0.97
CA ALA A 102 11.66 5.34 -0.92
C ALA A 102 13.09 5.04 -0.41
N ALA A 103 13.23 4.12 0.55
CA ALA A 103 14.53 3.60 0.99
C ALA A 103 15.25 2.83 -0.14
N GLU A 104 14.50 2.04 -0.91
CA GLU A 104 14.96 1.33 -2.11
C GLU A 104 15.50 2.29 -3.18
N GLU A 105 14.76 3.36 -3.49
CA GLU A 105 15.14 4.38 -4.48
C GLU A 105 16.39 5.16 -4.07
N SER A 106 16.53 5.47 -2.78
CA SER A 106 17.68 6.25 -2.28
C SER A 106 18.93 5.41 -2.01
N GLY A 107 18.81 4.08 -2.04
CA GLY A 107 19.86 3.16 -1.61
C GLY A 107 20.19 3.28 -0.11
N ARG A 108 19.30 3.90 0.68
CA ARG A 108 19.50 4.15 2.11
C ARG A 108 18.49 3.36 2.91
N PHE A 109 18.95 2.24 3.45
CA PHE A 109 18.18 1.45 4.41
C PHE A 109 18.60 1.76 5.84
N PRO A 110 17.66 1.82 6.80
CA PRO A 110 17.99 1.88 8.21
C PRO A 110 18.66 0.60 8.74
N ALA A 111 18.40 -0.55 8.11
CA ALA A 111 18.91 -1.86 8.51
C ALA A 111 19.92 -2.41 7.50
N ASP A 112 20.93 -3.15 8.00
CA ASP A 112 21.91 -3.89 7.21
C ASP A 112 22.02 -5.35 7.74
N PRO A 113 21.60 -6.37 6.96
CA PRO A 113 21.07 -6.27 5.61
C PRO A 113 19.68 -5.60 5.57
N PRO A 114 19.26 -5.02 4.43
CA PRO A 114 17.92 -4.47 4.26
C PRO A 114 16.84 -5.54 4.51
N MET A 115 15.74 -5.12 5.14
CA MET A 115 14.57 -5.98 5.30
C MET A 115 14.03 -6.42 3.92
N ASP A 116 13.82 -7.73 3.77
CA ASP A 116 13.19 -8.29 2.58
C ASP A 116 11.74 -7.79 2.43
N PHE A 117 11.35 -7.52 1.19
CA PHE A 117 10.03 -6.95 0.90
C PHE A 117 8.90 -7.93 1.21
N ASN A 118 9.08 -9.22 0.91
CA ASN A 118 8.06 -10.23 1.15
C ASN A 118 7.94 -10.51 2.64
N ALA A 119 9.07 -10.59 3.36
CA ALA A 119 9.05 -10.71 4.82
C ALA A 119 8.31 -9.53 5.49
N MET A 120 8.52 -8.30 5.00
CA MET A 120 7.76 -7.15 5.47
C MET A 120 6.26 -7.30 5.18
N LEU A 121 5.88 -7.72 3.97
CA LEU A 121 4.47 -7.95 3.63
C LEU A 121 3.85 -9.05 4.49
N GLU A 122 4.57 -10.13 4.76
CA GLU A 122 4.08 -11.22 5.62
C GLU A 122 3.72 -10.70 7.01
N VAL A 123 4.53 -9.81 7.60
CA VAL A 123 4.26 -9.17 8.89
C VAL A 123 3.10 -8.17 8.81
N LEU A 124 3.04 -7.36 7.76
CA LEU A 124 1.94 -6.41 7.54
C LEU A 124 0.60 -7.09 7.23
N LEU A 125 0.64 -8.32 6.73
CA LEU A 125 -0.52 -9.14 6.40
C LEU A 125 -0.75 -10.27 7.40
N ALA A 126 0.09 -10.38 8.43
CA ALA A 126 -0.08 -11.37 9.49
C ALA A 126 -1.42 -11.14 10.19
N ASN A 127 -2.08 -12.24 10.53
CA ASN A 127 -3.41 -12.21 11.13
C ASN A 127 -3.41 -11.39 12.42
N VAL A 128 -4.31 -10.41 12.49
CA VAL A 128 -4.69 -9.71 13.72
C VAL A 128 -5.76 -10.53 14.45
N GLN A 129 -5.56 -11.85 14.60
CA GLN A 129 -6.52 -12.70 15.29
C GLN A 129 -6.63 -12.24 16.75
N ALA A 130 -7.66 -11.41 16.99
CA ALA A 130 -8.16 -10.95 18.27
C ALA A 130 -7.08 -10.53 19.29
N GLU A 131 -6.65 -9.27 19.22
CA GLU A 131 -6.16 -8.55 20.42
C GLU A 131 -7.22 -8.44 21.54
N ASP A 132 -8.42 -9.01 21.36
CA ASP A 132 -9.46 -9.17 22.39
C ASP A 132 -9.20 -10.36 23.36
N ARG A 133 -8.03 -11.00 23.34
CA ARG A 133 -7.63 -12.01 24.36
C ARG A 133 -6.65 -11.52 25.43
N GLN A 134 -6.30 -10.23 25.46
CA GLN A 134 -5.51 -9.63 26.55
C GLN A 134 -6.33 -8.59 27.32
N SER A 135 -7.44 -9.04 27.88
CA SER A 135 -8.18 -8.39 28.98
C SER A 135 -9.04 -9.46 29.67
N GLN A 136 -8.39 -10.47 30.23
CA GLN A 136 -8.95 -11.35 31.26
C GLN A 136 -7.91 -11.53 32.36
#